data_AF-A0A925N4H1-F1
#
_entry.id   AF-A0A925N4H1-F1
#
_cell.length_a   1.000
_cell.length_b   1.000
_cell.length_c   1.000
_cell.angle_alpha   90.00
_cell.angle_beta   90.00
_cell.angle_gamma   90.00
#
_symmetry.space_group_name_H-M   'P 1'
#
loop_
_entity.id
_entity.type
_entity.pdbx_description
1 polymer ?
#
loop_
_entity_poly.entity_id
_entity_poly.type
_entity_poly.pdbx_seq_one_letter_code
_entity_poly.pdbx_strand_id
1 'polypeptide(L)'
;MSRDALPIWPLPLAVALVPLLAAHLAYALSVGAGLAPECMPYLDGCVTVSRAARHGLGNHLFRLLMLPCALLQALHWCAARRWLRLSHPDPAAGRSLLLLGVFAGTALAVYVAFLGTEGEVYEWLRRYGARLYFASTYLAQLVLLRRYRQLPASQHDALYRWMLGVSIAMLVVGLANTAASYLVADEGLKDRLENLLEWHLGLLMTGWFLLHAALWRRSGFRFAFARD
;
A
#
# COMPACT_ATOMS: atom_id res chain seq x y z
N MET A 1 20.51 -16.35 -25.35
CA MET A 1 19.98 -15.37 -24.37
C MET A 1 18.58 -14.97 -24.82
N SER A 2 17.53 -15.44 -24.14
CA SER A 2 16.15 -15.17 -24.57
C SER A 2 15.84 -13.68 -24.43
N ARG A 3 15.58 -13.01 -25.56
CA ARG A 3 15.24 -11.58 -25.64
C ARG A 3 13.83 -11.28 -25.10
N ASP A 4 13.09 -12.29 -24.64
CA ASP A 4 11.66 -12.17 -24.31
C ASP A 4 11.39 -12.16 -22.78
N ALA A 5 12.43 -12.01 -21.95
CA ALA A 5 12.30 -12.03 -20.49
C ALA A 5 12.24 -10.61 -19.89
N LEU A 6 11.05 -10.17 -19.48
CA LEU A 6 10.82 -8.83 -18.91
C LEU A 6 11.19 -8.79 -17.41
N PRO A 7 11.97 -7.78 -16.97
CA PRO A 7 12.23 -7.57 -15.55
C PRO A 7 10.95 -7.09 -14.84
N ILE A 8 10.61 -7.71 -13.71
CA ILE A 8 9.34 -7.42 -13.02
C ILE A 8 9.47 -6.39 -11.89
N TRP A 9 10.68 -6.00 -11.50
CA TRP A 9 10.92 -4.98 -10.47
C TRP A 9 10.23 -3.62 -10.70
N PRO A 10 9.93 -3.16 -11.94
CA PRO A 10 9.18 -1.93 -12.14
C PRO A 10 7.75 -2.00 -11.58
N LEU A 11 7.18 -3.19 -11.42
CA LEU A 11 5.82 -3.37 -10.91
C LEU A 11 5.65 -2.90 -9.45
N PRO A 12 6.40 -3.43 -8.45
CA PRO A 12 6.35 -2.90 -7.09
C PRO A 12 6.82 -1.44 -7.01
N LEU A 13 7.72 -1.00 -7.91
CA LEU A 13 8.10 0.41 -7.96
C LEU A 13 6.91 1.30 -8.35
N ALA A 14 6.16 0.93 -9.39
CA ALA A 14 4.96 1.65 -9.79
C ALA A 14 3.89 1.63 -8.68
N VAL A 15 3.69 0.48 -8.03
CA VAL A 15 2.81 0.35 -6.85
C VAL A 15 3.22 1.28 -5.71
N ALA A 16 4.51 1.57 -5.54
CA ALA A 16 5.00 2.49 -4.52
C ALA A 16 4.84 3.96 -4.92
N LEU A 17 5.25 4.31 -6.14
CA LEU A 17 5.34 5.69 -6.60
C LEU A 17 3.98 6.28 -6.97
N VAL A 18 3.08 5.50 -7.57
CA VAL A 18 1.77 6.02 -8.01
C VAL A 18 0.94 6.52 -6.82
N PRO A 19 0.77 5.77 -5.72
CA PRO A 19 0.05 6.28 -4.54
C PRO A 19 0.74 7.47 -3.87
N LEU A 20 2.07 7.45 -3.83
CA LEU A 20 2.84 8.55 -3.27
C LEU A 20 2.57 9.85 -4.06
N LEU A 21 2.67 9.80 -5.39
CA LEU A 21 2.38 10.93 -6.26
C LEU A 21 0.91 11.34 -6.18
N ALA A 22 -0.02 10.37 -6.22
CA ALA A 22 -1.46 10.65 -6.16
C ALA A 22 -1.84 11.40 -4.88
N ALA A 23 -1.36 10.95 -3.72
CA ALA A 23 -1.65 11.59 -2.43
C ALA A 23 -1.11 13.02 -2.37
N HIS A 24 0.14 13.26 -2.77
CA HIS A 24 0.77 14.57 -2.68
C HIS A 24 0.22 15.56 -3.71
N LEU A 25 -0.02 15.11 -4.95
CA LEU A 25 -0.62 15.97 -5.98
C LEU A 25 -2.07 16.30 -5.66
N ALA A 26 -2.86 15.34 -5.17
CA ALA A 26 -4.23 15.61 -4.73
C ALA A 26 -4.26 16.58 -3.55
N TYR A 27 -3.35 16.44 -2.58
CA TYR A 27 -3.21 17.37 -1.47
C TYR A 27 -2.84 18.78 -1.97
N ALA A 28 -1.83 18.92 -2.82
CA ALA A 28 -1.40 20.20 -3.37
C ALA A 28 -2.52 20.91 -4.15
N LEU A 29 -3.27 20.18 -4.97
CA LEU A 29 -4.43 20.71 -5.69
C LEU A 29 -5.54 21.16 -4.74
N SER A 30 -5.81 20.39 -3.68
CA SER A 30 -6.84 20.75 -2.70
C SER A 30 -6.44 21.95 -1.85
N VAL A 31 -5.16 22.10 -1.47
CA VAL A 31 -4.67 23.31 -0.81
C VAL A 31 -4.81 24.53 -1.74
N GLY A 32 -4.38 24.42 -3.00
CA GLY A 32 -4.50 25.50 -3.97
C GLY A 32 -5.94 25.92 -4.28
N ALA A 33 -6.90 25.02 -4.10
CA ALA A 33 -8.34 25.28 -4.25
C ALA A 33 -9.05 25.69 -2.95
N GLY A 34 -8.34 25.82 -1.81
CA GLY A 34 -8.95 26.11 -0.51
C GLY A 34 -9.83 24.97 0.05
N LEU A 35 -9.67 23.75 -0.46
CA LEU A 35 -10.41 22.54 -0.09
C LEU A 35 -9.71 21.72 1.02
N ALA A 36 -8.44 22.01 1.29
CA ALA A 36 -7.66 21.39 2.35
C ALA A 36 -6.79 22.44 3.08
N PRO A 37 -6.54 22.26 4.39
CA PRO A 37 -5.67 23.16 5.15
C PRO A 37 -4.23 23.10 4.64
N GLU A 38 -3.58 24.26 4.58
CA GLU A 38 -2.15 24.39 4.31
C GLU A 38 -1.36 24.01 5.57
N CYS A 39 -0.74 22.83 5.56
CA CYS A 39 0.03 22.30 6.67
C CYS A 39 1.06 21.28 6.15
N MET A 40 1.97 20.81 7.02
CA MET A 40 2.74 19.61 6.75
C MET A 40 2.00 18.39 7.30
N PRO A 41 1.31 17.57 6.48
CA PRO A 41 0.44 16.51 6.99
C PRO A 41 1.16 15.46 7.83
N TYR A 42 2.45 15.25 7.55
CA TYR A 42 3.33 14.36 8.32
C TYR A 42 3.70 14.87 9.71
N LEU A 43 3.49 16.15 10.02
CA LEU A 43 3.84 16.74 11.32
C LEU A 43 2.61 17.30 12.04
N ASP A 44 1.70 17.89 11.27
CA ASP A 44 0.58 18.63 11.80
C ASP A 44 -0.68 17.78 11.93
N GLY A 45 -0.82 16.70 11.17
CA GLY A 45 -2.02 15.85 11.22
C GLY A 45 -3.31 16.62 10.85
N CYS A 46 -3.22 17.61 9.97
CA CYS A 46 -4.35 18.49 9.67
C CYS A 46 -5.45 17.83 8.82
N VAL A 47 -5.11 16.84 8.00
CA VAL A 47 -6.03 16.20 7.06
C VAL A 47 -5.58 14.77 6.77
N THR A 48 -6.51 13.85 6.52
CA THR A 48 -6.19 12.51 5.99
C THR A 48 -5.94 12.57 4.48
N VAL A 49 -5.22 11.60 3.91
CA VAL A 49 -5.05 11.48 2.44
C VAL A 49 -6.42 11.42 1.76
N SER A 50 -7.31 10.63 2.35
CA SER A 50 -8.68 10.42 1.87
C SER A 50 -9.54 11.68 1.87
N ARG A 51 -9.37 12.56 2.87
CA ARG A 51 -10.07 13.87 2.92
C ARG A 51 -9.45 14.85 1.92
N ALA A 52 -8.11 14.87 1.83
CA ALA A 52 -7.40 15.73 0.89
C ALA A 52 -7.76 15.42 -0.58
N ALA A 53 -8.06 14.16 -0.91
CA ALA A 53 -8.40 13.73 -2.27
C ALA A 53 -9.91 13.65 -2.55
N ARG A 54 -10.78 14.23 -1.71
CA ARG A 54 -12.24 14.02 -1.82
C ARG A 54 -12.95 14.93 -2.80
N HIS A 55 -12.45 16.14 -3.05
CA HIS A 55 -13.18 17.16 -3.79
C HIS A 55 -12.35 17.76 -4.93
N GLY A 56 -13.04 18.43 -5.86
CA GLY A 56 -12.44 19.19 -6.95
C GLY A 56 -11.52 18.36 -7.86
N LEU A 57 -10.55 19.04 -8.48
CA LEU A 57 -9.58 18.43 -9.39
C LEU A 57 -8.71 17.36 -8.70
N GLY A 58 -8.44 17.54 -7.40
CA GLY A 58 -7.70 16.58 -6.59
C GLY A 58 -8.35 15.19 -6.57
N ASN A 59 -9.68 15.12 -6.50
CA ASN A 59 -10.42 13.85 -6.58
C ASN A 59 -10.24 13.16 -7.93
N HIS A 60 -10.46 13.88 -9.03
CA HIS A 60 -10.36 13.31 -10.37
C HIS A 60 -8.96 12.78 -10.65
N LEU A 61 -7.92 13.54 -10.30
CA LEU A 61 -6.53 13.10 -10.43
C LEU A 61 -6.23 11.88 -9.56
N PHE A 62 -6.67 11.89 -8.30
CA PHE A 62 -6.44 10.78 -7.38
C PHE A 62 -7.08 9.49 -7.90
N ARG A 63 -8.33 9.54 -8.38
CA ARG A 63 -9.02 8.39 -8.97
C ARG A 63 -8.34 7.90 -10.24
N LEU A 64 -7.92 8.82 -11.12
CA LEU A 64 -7.21 8.50 -12.36
C LEU A 64 -5.93 7.71 -12.10
N LEU A 65 -5.20 8.04 -11.03
CA LEU A 65 -3.95 7.37 -10.68
C LEU A 65 -4.18 6.09 -9.85
N MET A 66 -5.07 6.15 -8.87
CA MET A 66 -5.23 5.07 -7.88
C MET A 66 -6.03 3.88 -8.39
N LEU A 67 -6.99 4.06 -9.32
CA LEU A 67 -7.73 2.94 -9.91
C LEU A 67 -6.81 2.00 -10.73
N PRO A 68 -5.97 2.49 -11.67
CA PRO A 68 -4.94 1.65 -12.28
C PRO A 68 -3.96 1.07 -11.26
N CYS A 69 -3.59 1.83 -10.22
CA CYS A 69 -2.70 1.33 -9.19
C CYS A 69 -3.29 0.14 -8.42
N ALA A 70 -4.60 0.10 -8.20
CA ALA A 70 -5.27 -1.04 -7.57
C ALA A 70 -5.09 -2.32 -8.39
N LEU A 71 -5.18 -2.22 -9.73
CA LEU A 71 -4.87 -3.33 -10.63
C LEU A 71 -3.39 -3.73 -10.54
N LEU A 72 -2.48 -2.74 -10.55
CA LEU A 72 -1.04 -3.01 -10.41
C LEU A 72 -0.72 -3.73 -9.10
N GLN A 73 -1.43 -3.41 -8.01
CA GLN A 73 -1.28 -4.11 -6.73
C GLN A 73 -1.76 -5.56 -6.81
N ALA A 74 -2.91 -5.83 -7.41
CA ALA A 74 -3.37 -7.21 -7.62
C ALA A 74 -2.36 -8.02 -8.47
N LEU A 75 -1.86 -7.42 -9.57
CA LEU A 75 -0.82 -8.02 -10.41
C LEU A 75 0.49 -8.25 -9.64
N HIS A 76 0.87 -7.32 -8.77
CA HIS A 76 2.04 -7.45 -7.91
C HIS A 76 1.93 -8.69 -7.02
N TRP A 77 0.79 -8.90 -6.37
CA TRP A 77 0.58 -10.06 -5.51
C TRP A 77 0.53 -11.38 -6.28
N CYS A 78 -0.02 -11.39 -7.49
CA CYS A 78 0.07 -12.53 -8.41
C CYS A 78 1.54 -12.86 -8.75
N ALA A 79 2.32 -11.85 -9.11
CA ALA A 79 3.75 -12.00 -9.39
C ALA A 79 4.53 -12.47 -8.16
N ALA A 80 4.23 -11.96 -6.98
CA ALA A 80 4.85 -12.36 -5.73
C ALA A 80 4.54 -13.82 -5.36
N ARG A 81 3.31 -14.29 -5.56
CA ARG A 81 2.99 -15.72 -5.42
C ARG A 81 3.80 -16.57 -6.38
N ARG A 82 3.92 -16.16 -7.65
CA ARG A 82 4.71 -16.89 -8.64
C ARG A 82 6.18 -16.95 -8.25
N TRP A 83 6.75 -15.82 -7.82
CA TRP A 83 8.12 -15.74 -7.31
C TRP A 83 8.34 -16.71 -6.15
N LEU A 84 7.47 -16.72 -5.15
CA LEU A 84 7.56 -17.65 -4.02
C LEU A 84 7.47 -19.11 -4.44
N ARG A 85 6.59 -19.46 -5.40
CA ARG A 85 6.44 -20.82 -5.92
C ARG A 85 7.66 -21.32 -6.71
N LEU A 86 8.45 -20.41 -7.28
CA LEU A 86 9.71 -20.79 -7.92
C LEU A 86 10.80 -21.09 -6.89
N SER A 87 10.65 -20.54 -5.68
CA SER A 87 11.62 -20.70 -4.59
C SER A 87 11.23 -21.76 -3.56
N HIS A 88 10.00 -22.33 -3.64
CA HIS A 88 9.48 -23.33 -2.69
C HIS A 88 8.79 -24.50 -3.40
N PRO A 89 8.99 -25.77 -2.98
CA PRO A 89 8.35 -26.94 -3.59
C PRO A 89 6.84 -27.07 -3.30
N ASP A 90 6.32 -26.38 -2.28
CA ASP A 90 4.95 -26.53 -1.81
C ASP A 90 3.92 -25.91 -2.80
N PRO A 91 3.02 -26.70 -3.41
CA PRO A 91 2.03 -26.21 -4.35
C PRO A 91 0.95 -25.29 -3.72
N ALA A 92 0.73 -25.38 -2.40
CA ALA A 92 -0.16 -24.50 -1.66
C ALA A 92 0.51 -23.18 -1.25
N ALA A 93 1.83 -23.05 -1.45
CA ALA A 93 2.57 -21.85 -1.08
C ALA A 93 2.01 -20.59 -1.75
N GLY A 94 1.73 -19.59 -0.92
CA GLY A 94 1.26 -18.27 -1.37
C GLY A 94 -0.22 -18.19 -1.75
N ARG A 95 -1.07 -19.19 -1.47
CA ARG A 95 -2.53 -19.03 -1.66
C ARG A 95 -3.11 -17.91 -0.81
N SER A 96 -2.77 -17.87 0.48
CA SER A 96 -3.20 -16.79 1.38
C SER A 96 -2.68 -15.42 0.94
N LEU A 97 -1.43 -15.36 0.44
CA LEU A 97 -0.83 -14.14 -0.12
C LEU A 97 -1.66 -13.61 -1.29
N LEU A 98 -2.03 -14.48 -2.23
CA LEU A 98 -2.82 -14.08 -3.39
C LEU A 98 -4.23 -13.64 -2.98
N LEU A 99 -4.90 -14.37 -2.08
CA LEU A 99 -6.23 -14.02 -1.62
C LEU A 99 -6.24 -12.66 -0.91
N LEU A 100 -5.31 -12.44 0.03
CA LEU A 100 -5.16 -11.17 0.72
C LEU A 100 -4.81 -10.03 -0.24
N GLY A 101 -3.90 -10.28 -1.18
CA GLY A 101 -3.44 -9.29 -2.14
C GLY A 101 -4.49 -8.86 -3.16
N VAL A 102 -5.24 -9.82 -3.72
CA VAL A 102 -6.36 -9.53 -4.62
C VAL A 102 -7.47 -8.84 -3.85
N PHE A 103 -7.79 -9.30 -2.64
CA PHE A 103 -8.76 -8.63 -1.78
C PHE A 103 -8.35 -7.19 -1.47
N ALA A 104 -7.07 -6.94 -1.16
CA ALA A 104 -6.54 -5.60 -0.94
C ALA A 104 -6.70 -4.70 -2.18
N GLY A 105 -6.33 -5.20 -3.36
CA GLY A 105 -6.52 -4.48 -4.62
C GLY A 105 -7.99 -4.16 -4.90
N THR A 106 -8.90 -5.11 -4.68
CA THR A 106 -10.34 -4.89 -4.82
C THR A 106 -10.86 -3.88 -3.80
N ALA A 107 -10.47 -3.98 -2.54
CA ALA A 107 -10.85 -3.03 -1.49
C ALA A 107 -10.39 -1.62 -1.84
N LEU A 108 -9.18 -1.46 -2.36
CA LEU A 108 -8.67 -0.18 -2.85
C LEU A 108 -9.48 0.35 -4.03
N ALA A 109 -9.74 -0.50 -5.03
CA ALA A 109 -10.51 -0.12 -6.22
C ALA A 109 -11.92 0.35 -5.85
N VAL A 110 -12.62 -0.40 -4.99
CA VAL A 110 -13.96 -0.04 -4.50
C VAL A 110 -13.89 1.27 -3.71
N TYR A 111 -12.94 1.40 -2.78
CA TYR A 111 -12.81 2.61 -1.98
C TYR A 111 -12.58 3.86 -2.85
N VAL A 112 -11.67 3.78 -3.82
CA VAL A 112 -11.32 4.89 -4.72
C VAL A 112 -12.45 5.18 -5.71
N ALA A 113 -13.15 4.16 -6.20
CA ALA A 113 -14.26 4.35 -7.15
C ALA A 113 -15.40 5.20 -6.55
N PHE A 114 -15.67 5.01 -5.26
CA PHE A 114 -16.69 5.75 -4.50
C PHE A 114 -16.12 6.97 -3.76
N LEU A 115 -14.83 7.28 -3.89
CA LEU A 115 -14.25 8.41 -3.19
C LEU A 115 -14.90 9.73 -3.64
N GLY A 116 -15.51 10.44 -2.70
CA GLY A 116 -16.20 11.71 -2.95
C GLY A 116 -17.64 11.59 -3.48
N THR A 117 -18.22 10.39 -3.50
CA THR A 117 -19.67 10.23 -3.74
C THR A 117 -20.47 10.46 -2.46
N GLU A 118 -21.79 10.60 -2.57
CA GLU A 118 -22.70 10.71 -1.41
C GLU A 118 -23.44 9.38 -1.16
N GLY A 119 -24.01 9.21 0.03
CA GLY A 119 -24.85 8.06 0.41
C GLY A 119 -24.22 7.09 1.43
N GLU A 120 -25.07 6.23 2.00
CA GLU A 120 -24.73 5.33 3.12
C GLU A 120 -23.57 4.38 2.80
N VAL A 121 -23.50 3.87 1.57
CA VAL A 121 -22.41 2.99 1.10
C VAL A 121 -21.07 3.72 1.20
N TYR A 122 -21.03 4.99 0.79
CA TYR A 122 -19.81 5.79 0.90
C TYR A 122 -19.47 6.12 2.35
N GLU A 123 -20.46 6.40 3.21
CA GLU A 123 -20.19 6.64 4.63
C GLU A 123 -19.54 5.43 5.31
N TRP A 124 -20.01 4.23 4.97
CA TRP A 124 -19.40 2.99 5.45
C TRP A 124 -17.98 2.81 4.90
N LEU A 125 -17.77 3.04 3.59
CA LEU A 125 -16.45 2.99 2.97
C LEU A 125 -15.49 4.03 3.55
N ARG A 126 -15.98 5.22 3.90
CA ARG A 126 -15.21 6.26 4.59
C ARG A 126 -14.74 5.78 5.96
N ARG A 127 -15.58 5.03 6.68
CA ARG A 127 -15.25 4.54 8.03
C ARG A 127 -14.30 3.35 8.01
N TYR A 128 -14.43 2.43 7.05
CA TYR A 128 -13.69 1.16 7.10
C TYR A 128 -12.85 0.85 5.86
N GLY A 129 -13.16 1.41 4.70
CA GLY A 129 -12.56 1.04 3.41
C GLY A 129 -11.04 1.21 3.37
N ALA A 130 -10.53 2.40 3.72
CA ALA A 130 -9.08 2.65 3.77
C ALA A 130 -8.37 1.73 4.76
N ARG A 131 -8.95 1.50 5.95
CA ARG A 131 -8.39 0.60 6.98
C ARG A 131 -8.34 -0.85 6.50
N LEU A 132 -9.40 -1.31 5.84
CA LEU A 132 -9.48 -2.65 5.27
C LEU A 132 -8.42 -2.88 4.20
N TYR A 133 -8.21 -1.87 3.34
CA TYR A 133 -7.12 -1.86 2.37
C TYR A 133 -5.74 -1.95 3.03
N PHE A 134 -5.44 -1.07 4.00
CA PHE A 134 -4.15 -1.07 4.68
C PHE A 134 -3.90 -2.38 5.42
N ALA A 135 -4.90 -2.89 6.16
CA ALA A 135 -4.79 -4.12 6.93
C ALA A 135 -4.55 -5.35 6.04
N SER A 136 -5.33 -5.51 4.96
CA SER A 136 -5.17 -6.64 4.04
C SER A 136 -3.82 -6.61 3.30
N THR A 137 -3.38 -5.42 2.87
CA THR A 137 -2.05 -5.23 2.27
C THR A 137 -0.94 -5.57 3.25
N TYR A 138 -1.02 -5.07 4.49
CA TYR A 138 -0.07 -5.37 5.55
C TYR A 138 0.01 -6.86 5.87
N LEU A 139 -1.13 -7.55 5.97
CA LEU A 139 -1.16 -9.01 6.17
C LEU A 139 -0.50 -9.75 5.00
N ALA A 140 -0.73 -9.31 3.75
CA ALA A 140 -0.05 -9.87 2.58
C ALA A 140 1.48 -9.70 2.68
N GLN A 141 1.95 -8.52 3.10
CA GLN A 141 3.38 -8.25 3.32
C GLN A 141 3.99 -9.19 4.38
N LEU A 142 3.30 -9.41 5.50
CA LEU A 142 3.74 -10.33 6.54
C LEU A 142 3.80 -11.78 6.05
N VAL A 143 2.80 -12.22 5.28
CA VAL A 143 2.80 -13.55 4.67
C VAL A 143 4.01 -13.70 3.74
N LEU A 144 4.29 -12.69 2.91
CA LEU A 144 5.46 -12.68 2.04
C LEU A 144 6.75 -12.77 2.83
N LEU A 145 6.93 -11.93 3.86
CA LEU A 145 8.13 -11.94 4.72
C LEU A 145 8.32 -13.27 5.44
N ARG A 146 7.24 -13.87 5.95
CA ARG A 146 7.29 -15.19 6.59
C ARG A 146 7.80 -16.25 5.63
N ARG A 147 7.32 -16.25 4.39
CA ARG A 147 7.76 -17.22 3.36
C ARG A 147 9.17 -16.93 2.86
N TYR A 148 9.54 -15.66 2.77
CA TYR A 148 10.89 -15.24 2.42
C TYR A 148 11.91 -15.69 3.48
N ARG A 149 11.56 -15.61 4.76
CA ARG A 149 12.37 -16.16 5.88
C ARG A 149 12.61 -17.67 5.79
N GLN A 150 11.74 -18.42 5.10
CA GLN A 150 11.91 -19.86 4.92
C GLN A 150 12.91 -20.22 3.81
N LEU A 151 13.37 -19.24 3.02
CA LEU A 151 14.48 -19.46 2.09
C LEU A 151 15.80 -19.64 2.85
N PRO A 152 16.82 -20.30 2.26
CA PRO A 152 18.13 -20.48 2.88
C PRO A 152 18.68 -19.17 3.46
N ALA A 153 19.28 -19.22 4.65
CA ALA A 153 19.77 -18.04 5.37
C ALA A 153 20.82 -17.23 4.58
N SER A 154 21.53 -17.86 3.65
CA SER A 154 22.44 -17.19 2.70
C SER A 154 21.73 -16.17 1.79
N GLN A 155 20.40 -16.24 1.66
CA GLN A 155 19.58 -15.29 0.92
C GLN A 155 18.98 -14.17 1.80
N HIS A 156 19.16 -14.24 3.13
CA HIS A 156 18.67 -13.21 4.05
C HIS A 156 19.71 -12.09 4.15
N ASP A 157 19.56 -11.09 3.30
CA ASP A 157 20.45 -9.94 3.28
C ASP A 157 19.88 -8.76 4.10
N ALA A 158 20.54 -7.61 4.01
CA ALA A 158 20.07 -6.40 4.67
C ALA A 158 18.65 -5.97 4.25
N LEU A 159 18.19 -6.30 3.04
CA LEU A 159 16.85 -5.93 2.57
C LEU A 159 15.77 -6.67 3.36
N TYR A 160 15.98 -7.94 3.70
CA TYR A 160 15.05 -8.67 4.58
C TYR A 160 14.84 -7.91 5.91
N ARG A 161 15.94 -7.49 6.53
CA ARG A 161 15.90 -6.76 7.81
C ARG A 161 15.19 -5.41 7.68
N TRP A 162 15.44 -4.67 6.59
CA TRP A 162 14.75 -3.42 6.32
C TRP A 162 13.25 -3.61 6.10
N MET A 163 12.85 -4.60 5.30
CA MET A 163 11.43 -4.88 5.06
C MET A 163 10.73 -5.31 6.36
N LEU A 164 11.39 -6.13 7.18
CA LEU A 164 10.88 -6.51 8.50
C LEU A 164 10.77 -5.29 9.43
N GLY A 165 11.78 -4.43 9.47
CA GLY A 165 11.78 -3.20 10.26
C GLY A 165 10.64 -2.26 9.86
N VAL A 166 10.41 -2.08 8.56
CA VAL A 166 9.26 -1.30 8.05
C VAL A 166 7.94 -1.95 8.45
N SER A 167 7.79 -3.27 8.35
CA SER A 167 6.57 -3.97 8.80
C SER A 167 6.34 -3.84 10.31
N ILE A 168 7.39 -3.88 11.13
CA ILE A 168 7.29 -3.62 12.58
C ILE A 168 6.87 -2.17 12.83
N ALA A 169 7.45 -1.20 12.12
CA ALA A 169 7.07 0.20 12.24
C ALA A 169 5.59 0.42 11.86
N MET A 170 5.10 -0.23 10.79
CA MET A 170 3.69 -0.18 10.40
C MET A 170 2.78 -0.76 11.50
N LEU A 171 3.19 -1.86 12.14
CA LEU A 171 2.45 -2.43 13.25
C LEU A 171 2.37 -1.46 14.42
N VAL A 172 3.49 -0.85 14.80
CA VAL A 172 3.55 0.14 15.88
C VAL A 172 2.66 1.34 15.57
N VAL A 173 2.73 1.88 14.35
CA VAL A 173 1.86 2.98 13.91
C VAL A 173 0.38 2.57 13.93
N GLY A 174 0.04 1.38 13.44
CA GLY A 174 -1.32 0.87 13.45
C GLY A 174 -1.88 0.67 14.87
N LEU A 175 -1.08 0.10 15.77
CA LEU A 175 -1.43 -0.07 17.18
C LEU A 175 -1.55 1.27 17.90
N ALA A 176 -0.63 2.22 17.63
CA ALA A 176 -0.71 3.57 18.17
C ALA A 176 -1.98 4.28 17.70
N ASN A 177 -2.37 4.09 16.44
CA ASN A 177 -3.60 4.65 15.89
C ASN A 177 -4.84 4.07 16.58
N THR A 178 -4.91 2.75 16.73
CA THR A 178 -6.00 2.10 17.48
C THR A 178 -6.02 2.53 18.95
N ALA A 179 -4.86 2.59 19.61
CA ALA A 179 -4.76 3.03 20.99
C ALA A 179 -5.22 4.48 21.16
N ALA A 180 -4.83 5.38 20.24
CA ALA A 180 -5.29 6.77 20.25
C ALA A 180 -6.82 6.86 20.18
N SER A 181 -7.48 6.01 19.38
CA SER A 181 -8.94 6.00 19.28
C SER A 181 -9.67 5.66 20.59
N TYR A 182 -9.02 4.97 21.54
CA TYR A 182 -9.61 4.53 22.83
C TYR A 182 -9.05 5.27 24.06
N LEU A 183 -7.79 5.70 24.03
CA LEU A 183 -7.09 6.24 25.20
C LEU A 183 -7.07 7.78 25.24
N VAL A 184 -7.25 8.44 24.08
CA VAL A 184 -7.24 9.91 24.00
C VAL A 184 -8.67 10.43 24.12
N ALA A 185 -8.95 11.10 25.24
CA ALA A 185 -10.26 11.70 25.51
C ALA A 185 -10.50 13.01 24.74
N ASP A 186 -9.44 13.75 24.44
CA ASP A 186 -9.52 14.99 23.65
C ASP A 186 -9.77 14.66 22.16
N GLU A 187 -10.96 15.01 21.67
CA GLU A 187 -11.37 14.71 20.29
C GLU A 187 -10.47 15.38 19.24
N GLY A 188 -9.98 16.59 19.50
CA GLY A 188 -9.11 17.32 18.57
C GLY A 188 -7.73 16.68 18.45
N LEU A 189 -7.13 16.29 19.57
CA LEU A 189 -5.87 15.56 19.60
C LEU A 189 -6.02 14.17 18.98
N LYS A 190 -7.12 13.47 19.26
CA LYS A 190 -7.42 12.17 18.65
C LYS A 190 -7.47 12.28 17.13
N ASP A 191 -8.27 13.21 16.59
CA ASP A 191 -8.39 13.40 15.15
C ASP A 191 -7.04 13.76 14.52
N ARG A 192 -6.26 14.62 15.17
CA ARG A 192 -4.91 15.00 14.72
C ARG A 192 -3.98 13.79 14.62
N LEU A 193 -3.97 12.95 15.65
CA LEU A 193 -3.16 11.73 15.68
C LEU A 193 -3.60 10.73 14.61
N GLU A 194 -4.92 10.51 14.45
CA GLU A 194 -5.44 9.60 13.43
C GLU A 194 -5.00 10.03 12.02
N ASN A 195 -5.06 11.34 11.73
CA ASN A 195 -4.60 11.88 10.46
C ASN A 195 -3.10 11.69 10.25
N LEU A 196 -2.30 12.08 11.25
CA LEU A 196 -0.85 12.00 11.19
C LEU A 196 -0.39 10.56 10.98
N LEU A 197 -0.97 9.61 11.73
CA LEU A 197 -0.61 8.21 11.64
C LEU A 197 -1.06 7.58 10.31
N GLU A 198 -2.17 8.02 9.71
CA GLU A 198 -2.56 7.59 8.35
C GLU A 198 -1.49 7.94 7.31
N TRP A 199 -0.95 9.16 7.34
CA TRP A 199 0.12 9.58 6.42
C TRP A 199 1.41 8.78 6.63
N HIS A 200 1.80 8.54 7.89
CA HIS A 200 2.97 7.71 8.19
C HIS A 200 2.79 6.26 7.75
N LEU A 201 1.60 5.69 7.97
CA LEU A 201 1.29 4.34 7.52
C LEU A 201 1.35 4.23 5.99
N GLY A 202 0.83 5.23 5.27
CA GLY A 202 0.96 5.34 3.82
C GLY A 202 2.42 5.40 3.36
N LEU A 203 3.25 6.22 4.01
CA LEU A 203 4.67 6.34 3.69
C LEU A 203 5.44 5.05 3.94
N LEU A 204 5.20 4.39 5.08
CA LEU A 204 5.82 3.10 5.40
C LEU A 204 5.40 2.01 4.39
N MET A 205 4.12 2.00 4.00
CA MET A 205 3.60 1.10 2.97
C MET A 205 4.34 1.30 1.63
N THR A 206 4.50 2.55 1.19
CA THR A 206 5.31 2.91 0.02
C THR A 206 6.76 2.42 0.18
N GLY A 207 7.38 2.69 1.32
CA GLY A 207 8.75 2.25 1.62
C GLY A 207 8.92 0.73 1.51
N TRP A 208 7.94 -0.04 1.99
CA TRP A 208 7.96 -1.49 1.88
C TRP A 208 7.95 -1.97 0.42
N PHE A 209 7.10 -1.38 -0.43
CA PHE A 209 7.06 -1.73 -1.86
C PHE A 209 8.35 -1.30 -2.60
N LEU A 210 8.97 -0.18 -2.22
CA LEU A 210 10.29 0.21 -2.75
C LEU A 210 11.37 -0.83 -2.40
N LEU A 211 11.39 -1.32 -1.16
CA LEU A 211 12.30 -2.38 -0.74
C LEU A 211 12.04 -3.68 -1.52
N HIS A 212 10.77 -4.02 -1.77
CA HIS A 212 10.42 -5.19 -2.57
C HIS A 212 10.86 -5.03 -4.04
N ALA A 213 10.75 -3.83 -4.61
CA ALA A 213 11.29 -3.52 -5.93
C ALA A 213 12.82 -3.70 -5.98
N ALA A 214 13.52 -3.21 -4.96
CA ALA A 214 14.97 -3.41 -4.83
C ALA A 214 15.33 -4.91 -4.72
N LEU A 215 14.55 -5.68 -3.96
CA LEU A 215 14.72 -7.14 -3.84
C LEU A 215 14.59 -7.83 -5.21
N TRP A 216 13.53 -7.57 -5.96
CA TRP A 216 13.34 -8.17 -7.29
C TRP A 216 14.37 -7.69 -8.32
N ARG A 217 14.82 -6.44 -8.22
CA ARG A 217 15.90 -5.92 -9.07
C ARG A 217 17.21 -6.65 -8.80
N ARG A 218 17.55 -6.90 -7.54
CA ARG A 218 18.80 -7.59 -7.14
C ARG A 218 18.75 -9.10 -7.42
N SER A 219 17.60 -9.74 -7.25
CA SER A 219 17.44 -11.17 -7.55
C SER A 219 17.36 -11.46 -9.06
N GLY A 220 17.25 -10.43 -9.89
CA GLY A 220 17.14 -10.59 -11.35
C GLY A 220 15.84 -11.29 -11.77
N PHE A 221 14.79 -11.19 -10.95
CA PHE A 221 13.53 -11.88 -11.21
C PHE A 221 12.87 -11.36 -12.51
N ARG A 222 12.55 -12.29 -13.41
CA ARG A 222 12.02 -12.02 -14.75
C ARG A 222 10.84 -12.93 -15.06
N PHE A 223 9.88 -12.41 -15.83
CA PHE A 223 8.85 -13.22 -16.48
C PHE A 223 9.27 -13.53 -17.90
N ALA A 224 9.27 -14.82 -18.24
CA ALA A 224 9.36 -15.27 -19.63
C ALA A 224 7.94 -15.52 -20.14
N PHE A 225 7.62 -15.00 -21.32
CA PHE A 225 6.41 -15.40 -22.04
C PHE A 225 6.61 -16.84 -22.51
N ALA A 226 5.68 -17.74 -22.15
CA ALA A 226 5.64 -19.04 -22.79
C ALA A 226 5.31 -18.79 -24.26
N ARG A 227 6.19 -19.25 -25.16
CA ARG A 227 5.84 -19.40 -26.57
C ARG A 227 5.15 -20.75 -26.67
N ASP A 228 3.86 -20.72 -26.99
CA ASP A 228 3.13 -21.90 -27.46
C ASP A 228 3.65 -22.35 -28.83
#